data_AF-A0A3B3BA96-F1
#
_entry.id   AF-A0A3B3BA96-F1
#
_cell.length_a   1.000
_cell.length_b   1.000
_cell.length_c   1.000
_cell.angle_alpha   90.00
_cell.angle_beta   90.00
_cell.angle_gamma   90.00
#
_symmetry.space_group_name_H-M   'P 1'
#
loop_
_entity.id
_entity.type
_entity.pdbx_description
1 polymer ?
#
loop_
_entity_poly.entity_id
_entity_poly.type
_entity_poly.pdbx_seq_one_letter_code
_entity_poly.pdbx_strand_id
1 'polypeptide(L)'
;MEPVIKINSGASKWDIRQKVWDYIEEKNLANFPRPVHNRIPNFKGAIQACNRLAELQQFKSSQTVKVNPDRPQQQARFVTLEAHKTLLVPTPRLRTGLFNRITPPQGASKEQLRVCSSSQGVRDFSVPVGLDAKVKVDLVVVGSVAVSEKGFRIGKGEGFADMEYAMMVSMGAVDENTVVVTVVHDSQVVDIPEELMGSHDLTVDFILTPTRVIETHCKLPKPQGIIWTKLDEEKLEKIPILKKLRALEEQAGKDVTMGATSPGLETDQPKQQPKRRPRQNTQQDAEGERRRERRAEPEQKARQQTARVRKESEGRREREGEAANVTKGKSTKIVKQEGDVPTESRSPPSVTTVYLGGIPAGLRVSELKTALRERKAAPLRLTWQGAQHRAFLDYTDPQAADQALEALQGLSLNGHNLQAEMAKSQRGGRRSGQPSKRQRPPIVSKSKIPPETKSGTKETE
;
A
#
# COMPACT_ATOMS: atom_id res chain seq x y z
N MET A 1 22.55 1.91 -28.98
CA MET A 1 22.59 3.34 -28.59
C MET A 1 23.39 3.43 -27.32
N GLU A 2 24.31 4.37 -27.20
CA GLU A 2 25.04 4.53 -25.94
C GLU A 2 24.10 4.93 -24.78
N PRO A 3 24.31 4.41 -23.57
CA PRO A 3 23.57 4.85 -22.41
C PRO A 3 23.76 6.35 -22.12
N VAL A 4 22.65 7.04 -21.92
CA VAL A 4 22.64 8.47 -21.54
C VAL A 4 23.09 8.69 -20.10
N ILE A 5 22.92 7.70 -19.22
CA ILE A 5 23.43 7.71 -17.85
C ILE A 5 24.72 6.88 -17.83
N LYS A 6 25.85 7.54 -17.56
CA LYS A 6 27.16 6.88 -17.42
C LYS A 6 27.37 6.39 -15.99
N ILE A 7 27.66 5.10 -15.84
CA ILE A 7 27.99 4.46 -14.56
C ILE A 7 29.51 4.50 -14.40
N ASN A 8 29.98 4.90 -13.22
CA ASN A 8 31.41 5.03 -12.96
C ASN A 8 31.94 3.68 -12.49
N SER A 9 33.22 3.41 -12.72
CA SER A 9 33.89 2.25 -12.12
C SER A 9 33.78 2.31 -10.59
N GLY A 10 33.55 1.16 -9.96
CA GLY A 10 33.36 1.03 -8.51
C GLY A 10 32.00 1.50 -7.98
N ALA A 11 31.03 1.86 -8.83
CA ALA A 11 29.70 2.24 -8.39
C ALA A 11 28.95 1.07 -7.74
N SER A 12 28.32 1.31 -6.59
CA SER A 12 27.42 0.33 -5.96
C SER A 12 26.07 0.26 -6.69
N LYS A 13 25.27 -0.78 -6.40
CA LYS A 13 23.87 -0.83 -6.86
C LYS A 13 23.08 0.40 -6.39
N TRP A 14 23.40 0.95 -5.22
CA TRP A 14 22.72 2.14 -4.71
C TRP A 14 23.09 3.40 -5.48
N ASP A 15 24.37 3.58 -5.83
CA ASP A 15 24.81 4.72 -6.64
C ASP A 15 24.11 4.73 -7.99
N ILE A 16 23.94 3.56 -8.61
CA ILE A 16 23.19 3.40 -9.86
C ILE A 16 21.72 3.80 -9.64
N ARG A 17 21.07 3.35 -8.55
CA ARG A 17 19.68 3.74 -8.25
C ARG A 17 19.53 5.25 -8.10
N GLN A 18 20.41 5.90 -7.32
CA GLN A 18 20.39 7.35 -7.12
C GLN A 18 20.55 8.07 -8.45
N LYS A 19 21.58 7.74 -9.23
CA LYS A 19 21.82 8.34 -10.56
C LYS A 19 20.59 8.25 -11.47
N VAL A 20 19.95 7.08 -11.52
CA VAL A 20 18.76 6.88 -12.37
C VAL A 20 17.55 7.66 -11.84
N TRP A 21 17.29 7.62 -10.54
CA TRP A 21 16.19 8.37 -9.94
C TRP A 21 16.37 9.88 -10.13
N ASP A 22 17.56 10.40 -9.86
CA ASP A 22 17.89 11.81 -10.03
C ASP A 22 17.71 12.23 -11.49
N TYR A 23 18.25 11.45 -12.44
CA TYR A 23 18.11 11.75 -13.87
C TYR A 23 16.64 11.81 -14.31
N ILE A 24 15.80 10.86 -13.87
CA ILE A 24 14.38 10.82 -14.22
C ILE A 24 13.63 12.03 -13.65
N GLU A 25 13.96 12.45 -12.42
CA GLU A 25 13.36 13.63 -11.78
C GLU A 25 13.80 14.94 -12.44
N GLU A 26 15.11 15.10 -12.66
CA GLU A 26 15.74 16.28 -13.24
C GLU A 26 15.30 16.53 -14.68
N LYS A 27 15.23 15.46 -15.49
CA LYS A 27 14.74 15.53 -16.87
C LYS A 27 13.22 15.58 -16.98
N ASN A 28 12.51 15.62 -15.86
CA ASN A 28 11.05 15.63 -15.78
C ASN A 28 10.42 14.48 -16.59
N LEU A 29 11.04 13.30 -16.52
CA LEU A 29 10.58 12.07 -17.19
C LEU A 29 9.61 11.28 -16.30
N ALA A 30 9.50 11.63 -15.01
CA ALA A 30 8.59 10.96 -14.08
C ALA A 30 7.11 11.30 -14.33
N ASN A 31 6.27 10.27 -14.27
CA ASN A 31 4.84 10.37 -14.03
C ASN A 31 4.54 10.18 -12.53
N PHE A 32 3.38 10.62 -12.04
CA PHE A 32 2.96 10.36 -10.66
C PHE A 32 2.84 8.85 -10.38
N PRO A 33 3.24 8.35 -9.19
CA PRO A 33 3.66 9.11 -8.01
C PRO A 33 5.11 9.60 -8.08
N ARG A 34 5.34 10.84 -7.61
CA ARG A 34 6.66 11.47 -7.45
C ARG A 34 6.97 11.74 -5.97
N PRO A 35 8.25 11.82 -5.56
CA PRO A 35 9.42 11.48 -6.38
C PRO A 35 9.55 9.97 -6.61
N VAL A 36 10.32 9.56 -7.63
CA VAL A 36 10.57 8.15 -7.98
C VAL A 36 11.58 7.47 -7.05
N HIS A 37 12.30 8.22 -6.20
CA HIS A 37 13.23 7.66 -5.23
C HIS A 37 12.57 6.59 -4.35
N ASN A 38 13.28 5.48 -4.14
CA ASN A 38 12.81 4.28 -3.44
C ASN A 38 11.62 3.56 -4.12
N ARG A 39 11.35 3.84 -5.40
CA ARG A 39 10.29 3.22 -6.19
C ARG A 39 10.84 2.70 -7.52
N ILE A 40 10.09 1.80 -8.14
CA ILE A 40 10.23 1.57 -9.58
C ILE A 40 9.72 2.85 -10.28
N PRO A 41 10.54 3.53 -11.10
CA PRO A 41 10.14 4.79 -11.72
C PRO A 41 8.87 4.63 -12.56
N ASN A 42 7.86 5.44 -12.28
CA ASN A 42 6.78 5.62 -13.24
C ASN A 42 7.21 6.72 -14.20
N PHE A 43 7.29 6.44 -15.50
CA PHE A 43 7.92 7.31 -16.48
C PHE A 43 6.97 7.68 -17.62
N LYS A 44 7.24 8.82 -18.26
CA LYS A 44 6.57 9.26 -19.49
C LYS A 44 6.82 8.22 -20.58
N GLY A 45 5.73 7.64 -21.05
CA GLY A 45 5.74 6.57 -22.03
C GLY A 45 5.71 5.15 -21.48
N ALA A 46 5.49 4.96 -20.18
CA ALA A 46 5.27 3.64 -19.59
C ALA A 46 4.11 2.86 -20.26
N ILE A 47 3.04 3.54 -20.69
CA ILE A 47 1.93 2.91 -21.42
C ILE A 47 2.41 2.36 -22.77
N GLN A 48 3.16 3.16 -23.53
CA GLN A 48 3.67 2.74 -24.84
C GLN A 48 4.64 1.55 -24.70
N ALA A 49 5.55 1.61 -23.73
CA ALA A 49 6.47 0.52 -23.42
C ALA A 49 5.72 -0.76 -23.01
N CYS A 50 4.68 -0.66 -22.18
CA CYS A 50 3.85 -1.80 -21.79
C CYS A 50 3.06 -2.39 -22.97
N ASN A 51 2.59 -1.58 -23.92
CA ASN A 51 1.80 -2.08 -25.06
C ASN A 51 2.62 -3.00 -25.97
N ARG A 52 3.95 -2.82 -26.03
CA ARG A 52 4.86 -3.74 -26.74
C ARG A 52 4.83 -5.17 -26.22
N LEU A 53 4.36 -5.38 -24.98
CA LEU A 53 4.18 -6.72 -24.44
C LEU A 53 3.26 -7.57 -25.32
N ALA A 54 2.19 -6.97 -25.88
CA ALA A 54 1.26 -7.67 -26.78
C ALA A 54 1.90 -8.09 -28.12
N GLU A 55 3.03 -7.47 -28.50
CA GLU A 55 3.72 -7.73 -29.77
C GLU A 55 4.69 -8.93 -29.65
N LEU A 56 5.19 -9.22 -28.44
CA LEU A 56 6.12 -10.32 -28.17
C LEU A 56 5.50 -11.69 -28.45
N GLN A 57 6.24 -12.56 -29.15
CA GLN A 57 5.79 -13.93 -29.43
C GLN A 57 5.66 -14.74 -28.13
N GLN A 58 6.58 -14.55 -27.19
CA GLN A 58 6.60 -15.18 -25.87
C GLN A 58 5.33 -14.83 -25.07
N PHE A 59 4.85 -13.59 -25.20
CA PHE A 59 3.60 -13.20 -24.58
C PHE A 59 2.39 -13.78 -25.32
N LYS A 60 2.39 -13.78 -26.65
CA LYS A 60 1.31 -14.37 -27.45
C LYS A 60 1.10 -15.86 -27.09
N SER A 61 2.19 -16.62 -26.93
CA SER A 61 2.16 -18.04 -26.56
C SER A 61 1.85 -18.32 -25.09
N SER A 62 2.03 -17.34 -24.18
CA SER A 62 1.75 -17.50 -22.74
C SER A 62 0.25 -17.62 -22.45
N GLN A 63 -0.13 -18.38 -21.41
CA GLN A 63 -1.50 -18.41 -20.89
C GLN A 63 -1.60 -17.80 -19.50
N THR A 64 -0.57 -17.99 -18.68
CA THR A 64 -0.46 -17.43 -17.33
C THR A 64 0.69 -16.46 -17.26
N VAL A 65 0.36 -15.19 -16.97
CA VAL A 65 1.32 -14.10 -16.89
C VAL A 65 1.29 -13.53 -15.49
N LYS A 66 2.46 -13.42 -14.88
CA LYS A 66 2.62 -12.74 -13.59
C LYS A 66 3.14 -11.33 -13.81
N VAL A 67 2.50 -10.33 -13.22
CA VAL A 67 2.92 -8.92 -13.33
C VAL A 67 2.99 -8.27 -11.96
N ASN A 68 4.10 -7.60 -11.67
CA ASN A 68 4.28 -6.85 -10.42
C ASN A 68 3.21 -5.77 -10.20
N PRO A 69 2.91 -5.39 -8.95
CA PRO A 69 1.87 -4.41 -8.63
C PRO A 69 2.30 -2.95 -8.83
N ASP A 70 3.54 -2.68 -9.25
CA ASP A 70 4.06 -1.32 -9.38
C ASP A 70 3.25 -0.50 -10.40
N ARG A 71 3.18 0.82 -10.16
CA ARG A 71 2.41 1.77 -10.98
C ARG A 71 2.80 1.78 -12.47
N PRO A 72 4.09 1.77 -12.88
CA PRO A 72 4.47 1.73 -14.30
C PRO A 72 3.93 0.50 -15.04
N GLN A 73 3.65 -0.60 -14.32
CA GLN A 73 3.23 -1.87 -14.91
C GLN A 73 1.71 -2.07 -14.92
N GLN A 74 0.94 -1.05 -14.52
CA GLN A 74 -0.53 -1.13 -14.60
C GLN A 74 -1.01 -1.43 -16.02
N GLN A 75 -0.37 -0.83 -17.03
CA GLN A 75 -0.74 -1.08 -18.41
C GLN A 75 -0.39 -2.52 -18.83
N ALA A 76 0.74 -3.09 -18.38
CA ALA A 76 1.04 -4.50 -18.65
C ALA A 76 0.00 -5.45 -18.05
N ARG A 77 -0.52 -5.14 -16.84
CA ARG A 77 -1.66 -5.86 -16.24
C ARG A 77 -2.92 -5.74 -17.10
N PHE A 78 -3.23 -4.54 -17.56
CA PHE A 78 -4.38 -4.32 -18.46
C PHE A 78 -4.24 -5.12 -19.77
N VAL A 79 -3.09 -5.04 -20.44
CA VAL A 79 -2.81 -5.78 -21.70
C VAL A 79 -2.94 -7.29 -21.49
N THR A 80 -2.51 -7.80 -20.34
CA THR A 80 -2.67 -9.23 -19.98
C THR A 80 -4.15 -9.62 -19.90
N LEU A 81 -4.97 -8.81 -19.20
CA LEU A 81 -6.40 -9.07 -19.06
C LEU A 81 -7.15 -8.90 -20.38
N GLU A 82 -6.79 -7.89 -21.18
CA GLU A 82 -7.39 -7.65 -22.50
C GLU A 82 -7.09 -8.80 -23.48
N ALA A 83 -5.93 -9.44 -23.35
CA ALA A 83 -5.58 -10.65 -24.09
C ALA A 83 -6.24 -11.94 -23.55
N HIS A 84 -7.17 -11.84 -22.59
CA HIS A 84 -7.85 -12.96 -21.94
C HIS A 84 -6.92 -14.00 -21.30
N LYS A 85 -5.74 -13.56 -20.84
CA LYS A 85 -4.77 -14.42 -20.15
C LYS A 85 -5.01 -14.42 -18.64
N THR A 86 -4.57 -15.49 -17.96
CA THR A 86 -4.58 -15.54 -16.50
C THR A 86 -3.55 -14.54 -15.96
N LEU A 87 -4.02 -13.51 -15.24
CA LEU A 87 -3.15 -12.53 -14.59
C LEU A 87 -2.94 -12.87 -13.12
N LEU A 88 -1.68 -13.10 -12.74
CA LEU A 88 -1.24 -13.23 -11.36
C LEU A 88 -0.54 -11.94 -10.91
N VAL A 89 -0.92 -11.45 -9.74
CA VAL A 89 -0.29 -10.28 -9.12
C VAL A 89 0.19 -10.69 -7.72
N PRO A 90 1.45 -10.46 -7.36
CA PRO A 90 1.96 -10.78 -6.03
C PRO A 90 1.19 -10.08 -4.92
N THR A 91 1.01 -10.77 -3.78
CA THR A 91 0.42 -10.12 -2.62
C THR A 91 1.42 -9.15 -1.97
N PRO A 92 1.00 -7.95 -1.54
CA PRO A 92 1.90 -7.01 -0.88
C PRO A 92 2.58 -7.66 0.33
N ARG A 93 3.92 -7.69 0.31
CA ARG A 93 4.76 -8.29 1.38
C ARG A 93 4.51 -9.79 1.61
N LEU A 94 3.85 -10.48 0.67
CA LEU A 94 3.72 -11.95 0.67
C LEU A 94 3.10 -12.53 1.96
N ARG A 95 2.13 -11.83 2.57
CA ARG A 95 1.61 -12.15 3.91
C ARG A 95 0.55 -13.25 3.95
N THR A 96 -0.25 -13.40 2.90
CA THR A 96 -1.45 -14.26 2.90
C THR A 96 -1.51 -15.24 1.72
N GLY A 97 -0.44 -15.35 0.95
CA GLY A 97 -0.33 -16.16 -0.26
C GLY A 97 0.74 -15.60 -1.21
N LEU A 98 1.15 -16.37 -2.23
CA LEU A 98 2.15 -15.89 -3.18
C LEU A 98 1.52 -14.92 -4.19
N PHE A 99 0.33 -15.24 -4.69
CA PHE A 99 -0.37 -14.43 -5.69
C PHE A 99 -1.82 -14.18 -5.34
N ASN A 100 -2.34 -13.15 -5.98
CA ASN A 100 -3.75 -12.95 -6.27
C ASN A 100 -3.96 -13.20 -7.76
N ARG A 101 -4.90 -14.10 -8.11
CA ARG A 101 -5.39 -14.25 -9.48
C ARG A 101 -6.50 -13.24 -9.70
N ILE A 102 -6.33 -12.38 -10.71
CA ILE A 102 -7.34 -11.37 -11.02
C ILE A 102 -8.54 -12.04 -11.71
N THR A 103 -9.74 -11.73 -11.24
CA THR A 103 -11.01 -12.28 -11.74
C THR A 103 -11.92 -11.13 -12.16
N PRO A 104 -11.77 -10.62 -13.41
CA PRO A 104 -12.69 -9.62 -13.93
C PRO A 104 -14.14 -10.14 -13.93
N PRO A 105 -15.14 -9.26 -13.81
CA PRO A 105 -16.54 -9.63 -14.00
C PRO A 105 -16.76 -10.33 -15.35
N GLN A 106 -17.73 -11.25 -15.42
CA GLN A 106 -18.09 -11.90 -16.68
C GLN A 106 -18.53 -10.85 -17.70
N GLY A 107 -17.99 -10.91 -18.92
CA GLY A 107 -18.27 -9.93 -19.97
C GLY A 107 -17.70 -8.53 -19.69
N ALA A 108 -16.68 -8.40 -18.84
CA ALA A 108 -16.07 -7.11 -18.50
C ALA A 108 -15.66 -6.31 -19.75
N SER A 109 -16.14 -5.08 -19.82
CA SER A 109 -15.70 -4.08 -20.80
C SER A 109 -14.23 -3.69 -20.61
N LYS A 110 -13.62 -3.07 -21.63
CA LYS A 110 -12.24 -2.55 -21.53
C LYS A 110 -12.05 -1.61 -20.33
N GLU A 111 -13.05 -0.79 -20.01
CA GLU A 111 -12.95 0.12 -18.86
C GLU A 111 -12.96 -0.63 -17.52
N GLN A 112 -13.76 -1.68 -17.40
CA GLN A 112 -13.72 -2.56 -16.23
C GLN A 112 -12.38 -3.29 -16.11
N LEU A 113 -11.79 -3.76 -17.22
CA LEU A 113 -10.45 -4.35 -17.21
C LEU A 113 -9.38 -3.34 -16.74
N ARG A 114 -9.49 -2.06 -17.12
CA ARG A 114 -8.61 -1.00 -16.58
C ARG A 114 -8.76 -0.86 -15.08
N VAL A 115 -9.98 -0.89 -14.55
CA VAL A 115 -10.22 -0.89 -13.10
C VAL A 115 -9.57 -2.11 -12.45
N CYS A 116 -9.79 -3.33 -12.96
CA CYS A 116 -9.19 -4.57 -12.44
C CYS A 116 -7.65 -4.53 -12.45
N SER A 117 -7.03 -3.86 -13.43
CA SER A 117 -5.57 -3.71 -13.52
C SER A 117 -4.97 -2.74 -12.48
N SER A 118 -5.79 -1.90 -11.85
CA SER A 118 -5.33 -0.92 -10.86
C SER A 118 -5.01 -1.57 -9.50
N SER A 119 -4.30 -0.86 -8.62
CA SER A 119 -4.03 -1.37 -7.26
C SER A 119 -5.30 -1.58 -6.44
N GLN A 120 -6.36 -0.80 -6.70
CA GLN A 120 -7.69 -1.03 -6.09
C GLN A 120 -8.35 -2.27 -6.70
N GLY A 121 -8.27 -2.41 -8.03
CA GLY A 121 -8.82 -3.58 -8.71
C GLY A 121 -8.18 -4.90 -8.29
N VAL A 122 -6.87 -4.90 -8.06
CA VAL A 122 -6.17 -6.07 -7.49
C VAL A 122 -6.72 -6.45 -6.11
N ARG A 123 -7.22 -5.51 -5.31
CA ARG A 123 -7.86 -5.81 -4.02
C ARG A 123 -9.30 -6.31 -4.17
N ASP A 124 -10.05 -5.71 -5.09
CA ASP A 124 -11.50 -5.91 -5.17
C ASP A 124 -11.90 -7.06 -6.11
N PHE A 125 -11.07 -7.36 -7.11
CA PHE A 125 -11.34 -8.32 -8.19
C PHE A 125 -10.26 -9.39 -8.24
N SER A 126 -9.88 -9.95 -7.11
CA SER A 126 -8.92 -11.05 -7.10
C SER A 126 -9.23 -12.12 -6.07
N VAL A 127 -8.74 -13.32 -6.35
CA VAL A 127 -8.79 -14.46 -5.45
C VAL A 127 -7.36 -14.86 -5.06
N PRO A 128 -7.07 -15.04 -3.77
CA PRO A 128 -5.76 -15.53 -3.33
C PRO A 128 -5.47 -16.91 -3.93
N VAL A 129 -4.21 -17.11 -4.31
CA VAL A 129 -3.67 -18.39 -4.76
C VAL A 129 -2.81 -18.95 -3.64
N GLY A 130 -3.21 -20.13 -3.14
CA GLY A 130 -2.51 -20.86 -2.09
C GLY A 130 -1.12 -21.34 -2.54
N LEU A 131 -0.27 -21.65 -1.56
CA LEU A 131 1.07 -22.22 -1.80
C LEU A 131 1.03 -23.64 -2.36
N ASP A 132 -0.07 -24.34 -2.12
CA ASP A 132 -0.39 -25.69 -2.58
C ASP A 132 -0.98 -25.71 -4.01
N ALA A 133 -1.34 -24.54 -4.55
CA ALA A 133 -1.85 -24.44 -5.91
C ALA A 133 -0.74 -24.76 -6.92
N LYS A 134 -0.96 -25.77 -7.76
CA LYS A 134 -0.08 -26.11 -8.89
C LYS A 134 -0.28 -25.09 -10.02
N VAL A 135 0.35 -23.93 -9.87
CA VAL A 135 0.31 -22.86 -10.86
C VAL A 135 1.62 -22.86 -11.64
N LYS A 136 1.54 -22.94 -12.97
CA LYS A 136 2.67 -22.68 -13.87
C LYS A 136 2.56 -21.27 -14.43
N VAL A 137 3.63 -20.48 -14.34
CA VAL A 137 3.72 -19.13 -14.89
C VAL A 137 4.58 -19.18 -16.13
N ASP A 138 4.03 -18.75 -17.27
CA ASP A 138 4.72 -18.81 -18.56
C ASP A 138 5.59 -17.57 -18.80
N LEU A 139 5.16 -16.41 -18.27
CA LEU A 139 5.84 -15.14 -18.44
C LEU A 139 5.75 -14.27 -17.17
N VAL A 140 6.87 -13.68 -16.78
CA VAL A 140 7.01 -12.78 -15.62
C VAL A 140 7.31 -11.37 -16.10
N VAL A 141 6.52 -10.39 -15.68
CA VAL A 141 6.79 -8.95 -15.89
C VAL A 141 7.25 -8.31 -14.57
N VAL A 142 8.51 -7.88 -14.52
CA VAL A 142 9.17 -7.34 -13.32
C VAL A 142 9.60 -5.87 -13.50
N GLY A 143 9.43 -5.09 -12.43
CA GLY A 143 9.79 -3.67 -12.41
C GLY A 143 11.26 -3.48 -12.06
N SER A 144 11.91 -2.50 -12.68
CA SER A 144 13.35 -2.25 -12.53
C SER A 144 13.65 -0.76 -12.38
N VAL A 145 14.70 -0.43 -11.61
CA VAL A 145 15.27 0.90 -11.57
C VAL A 145 16.27 1.06 -12.72
N ALA A 146 17.17 0.10 -12.89
CA ALA A 146 18.14 0.09 -13.98
C ALA A 146 18.26 -1.30 -14.59
N VAL A 147 18.56 -1.36 -15.88
CA VAL A 147 18.79 -2.62 -16.61
C VAL A 147 19.95 -2.46 -17.60
N SER A 148 20.67 -3.52 -17.88
CA SER A 148 21.68 -3.56 -18.95
C SER A 148 21.14 -4.31 -20.15
N GLU A 149 21.60 -3.96 -21.37
CA GLU A 149 21.33 -4.75 -22.58
C GLU A 149 21.81 -6.21 -22.44
N LYS A 150 22.75 -6.50 -21.50
CA LYS A 150 23.18 -7.86 -21.14
C LYS A 150 22.18 -8.64 -20.27
N GLY A 151 21.08 -8.03 -19.84
CA GLY A 151 20.04 -8.67 -19.01
C GLY A 151 20.22 -8.54 -17.51
N PHE A 152 21.21 -7.74 -17.06
CA PHE A 152 21.40 -7.42 -15.65
C PHE A 152 20.32 -6.45 -15.18
N ARG A 153 19.83 -6.64 -13.96
CA ARG A 153 18.69 -5.90 -13.42
C ARG A 153 18.98 -5.39 -12.03
N ILE A 154 18.70 -4.12 -11.79
CA ILE A 154 18.72 -3.51 -10.46
C ILE A 154 17.30 -3.08 -10.10
N GLY A 155 16.72 -3.72 -9.07
CA GLY A 155 15.46 -3.32 -8.46
C GLY A 155 15.60 -2.12 -7.50
N LYS A 156 14.51 -1.75 -6.82
CA LYS A 156 14.48 -0.60 -5.88
C LYS A 156 15.33 -0.75 -4.61
N GLY A 157 15.82 -1.95 -4.29
CA GLY A 157 16.78 -2.18 -3.20
C GLY A 157 16.32 -3.11 -2.07
N GLU A 158 15.02 -3.43 -1.98
CA GLU A 158 14.51 -4.28 -0.89
C GLU A 158 14.63 -5.80 -1.16
N GLY A 159 15.00 -6.21 -2.39
CA GLY A 159 15.14 -7.63 -2.76
C GLY A 159 13.83 -8.42 -2.89
N PHE A 160 12.66 -7.79 -2.72
CA PHE A 160 11.38 -8.52 -2.76
C PHE A 160 11.08 -9.21 -4.08
N ALA A 161 11.38 -8.60 -5.22
CA ALA A 161 11.10 -9.22 -6.53
C ALA A 161 11.99 -10.44 -6.79
N ASP A 162 13.24 -10.36 -6.34
CA ASP A 162 14.22 -11.44 -6.43
C ASP A 162 13.81 -12.62 -5.53
N MET A 163 13.43 -12.32 -4.29
CA MET A 163 12.88 -13.30 -3.34
C MET A 163 11.60 -13.95 -3.86
N GLU A 164 10.69 -13.16 -4.41
CA GLU A 164 9.44 -13.68 -4.97
C GLU A 164 9.70 -14.65 -6.12
N TYR A 165 10.68 -14.37 -6.98
CA TYR A 165 11.09 -15.31 -8.03
C TYR A 165 11.67 -16.59 -7.45
N ALA A 166 12.59 -16.49 -6.49
CA ALA A 166 13.16 -17.64 -5.80
C ALA A 166 12.07 -18.53 -5.17
N MET A 167 11.05 -17.93 -4.55
CA MET A 167 9.91 -18.67 -4.01
C MET A 167 9.06 -19.34 -5.09
N MET A 168 8.87 -18.70 -6.25
CA MET A 168 8.19 -19.32 -7.39
C MET A 168 8.92 -20.59 -7.84
N VAL A 169 10.26 -20.56 -7.85
CA VAL A 169 11.08 -21.74 -8.20
C VAL A 169 10.89 -22.86 -7.18
N SER A 170 10.98 -22.55 -5.88
CA SER A 170 10.75 -23.53 -4.81
C SER A 170 9.34 -24.16 -4.86
N MET A 171 8.36 -23.44 -5.40
CA MET A 171 6.99 -23.94 -5.62
C MET A 171 6.79 -24.69 -6.94
N GLY A 172 7.82 -24.75 -7.80
CA GLY A 172 7.70 -25.30 -9.16
C GLY A 172 6.80 -24.47 -10.07
N ALA A 173 6.56 -23.20 -9.74
CA ALA A 173 5.70 -22.31 -10.51
C ALA A 173 6.41 -21.64 -11.69
N VAL A 174 7.73 -21.51 -11.58
CA VAL A 174 8.63 -21.07 -12.66
C VAL A 174 9.86 -21.98 -12.70
N ASP A 175 10.51 -21.98 -13.85
CA ASP A 175 11.75 -22.70 -14.14
C ASP A 175 12.74 -21.77 -14.87
N GLU A 176 13.92 -22.28 -15.23
CA GLU A 176 14.94 -21.52 -15.95
C GLU A 176 14.49 -21.02 -17.34
N ASN A 177 13.50 -21.70 -17.94
CA ASN A 177 12.95 -21.39 -19.26
C ASN A 177 11.83 -20.34 -19.20
N THR A 178 11.34 -20.00 -18.00
CA THR A 178 10.28 -19.01 -17.81
C THR A 178 10.76 -17.63 -18.25
N VAL A 179 10.03 -17.01 -19.19
CA VAL A 179 10.45 -15.73 -19.79
C VAL A 179 10.25 -14.58 -18.81
N VAL A 180 11.28 -13.75 -18.62
CA VAL A 180 11.28 -12.58 -17.75
C VAL A 180 11.38 -11.30 -18.58
N VAL A 181 10.36 -10.46 -18.50
CA VAL A 181 10.24 -9.19 -19.21
C VAL A 181 10.30 -8.04 -18.20
N THR A 182 10.97 -6.96 -18.56
CA THR A 182 10.93 -5.71 -17.80
C THR A 182 10.52 -4.54 -18.67
N VAL A 183 9.86 -3.56 -18.05
CA VAL A 183 9.38 -2.35 -18.72
C VAL A 183 10.04 -1.14 -18.05
N VAL A 184 10.79 -0.37 -18.83
CA VAL A 184 11.59 0.76 -18.34
C VAL A 184 11.63 1.91 -19.36
N HIS A 185 12.01 3.11 -18.93
CA HIS A 185 12.34 4.19 -19.84
C HIS A 185 13.69 3.92 -20.54
N ASP A 186 13.92 4.47 -21.73
CA ASP A 186 15.18 4.34 -22.47
C ASP A 186 16.40 4.72 -21.63
N SER A 187 16.28 5.76 -20.79
CA SER A 187 17.36 6.23 -19.90
C SER A 187 17.68 5.29 -18.74
N GLN A 188 16.83 4.30 -18.45
CA GLN A 188 17.09 3.29 -17.42
C GLN A 188 17.91 2.11 -17.97
N VAL A 189 18.12 2.06 -19.29
CA VAL A 189 19.05 1.12 -19.93
C VAL A 189 20.47 1.68 -19.80
N VAL A 190 21.28 1.06 -18.95
CA VAL A 190 22.61 1.52 -18.55
C VAL A 190 23.62 0.38 -18.54
N ASP A 191 24.91 0.70 -18.59
CA ASP A 191 25.98 -0.28 -18.44
C ASP A 191 26.14 -0.65 -16.96
N ILE A 192 25.53 -1.77 -16.56
CA ILE A 192 25.66 -2.33 -15.21
C ILE A 192 26.89 -3.25 -15.19
N PRO A 193 27.86 -3.03 -14.29
CA PRO A 193 28.98 -3.95 -14.11
C PRO A 193 28.52 -5.34 -13.62
N GLU A 194 29.09 -6.40 -14.18
CA GLU A 194 28.67 -7.78 -13.91
C GLU A 194 28.99 -8.20 -12.48
N GLU A 195 30.07 -7.68 -11.90
CA GLU A 195 30.51 -7.93 -10.52
C GLU A 195 29.49 -7.47 -9.46
N LEU A 196 28.54 -6.61 -9.83
CA LEU A 196 27.43 -6.23 -8.95
C LEU A 196 26.37 -7.32 -8.89
N MET A 197 26.31 -8.22 -9.87
CA MET A 197 25.29 -9.26 -9.96
C MET A 197 25.65 -10.44 -9.06
N GLY A 198 24.76 -10.79 -8.15
CA GLY A 198 24.86 -12.00 -7.35
C GLY A 198 23.91 -13.08 -7.86
N SER A 199 24.14 -14.32 -7.46
CA SER A 199 23.33 -15.50 -7.78
C SER A 199 21.83 -15.43 -7.41
N HIS A 200 21.45 -14.40 -6.64
CA HIS A 200 20.09 -14.16 -6.16
C HIS A 200 19.38 -13.09 -6.97
N ASP A 201 20.10 -12.30 -7.78
CA ASP A 201 19.50 -11.22 -8.56
C ASP A 201 18.79 -11.80 -9.80
N LEU A 202 17.53 -11.46 -9.97
CA LEU A 202 16.74 -11.88 -11.12
C LEU A 202 17.19 -11.16 -12.39
N THR A 203 17.69 -11.92 -13.36
CA THR A 203 18.00 -11.46 -14.72
C THR A 203 16.75 -11.32 -15.59
N VAL A 204 16.86 -10.57 -16.69
CA VAL A 204 15.75 -10.31 -17.62
C VAL A 204 16.10 -10.78 -19.03
N ASP A 205 15.14 -11.37 -19.72
CA ASP A 205 15.27 -11.86 -21.11
C ASP A 205 14.88 -10.76 -22.11
N PHE A 206 13.87 -9.94 -21.78
CA PHE A 206 13.41 -8.84 -22.63
C PHE A 206 13.30 -7.52 -21.87
N ILE A 207 13.74 -6.44 -22.52
CA ILE A 207 13.59 -5.07 -22.05
C ILE A 207 12.68 -4.31 -23.02
N LEU A 208 11.55 -3.84 -22.50
CA LEU A 208 10.59 -3.04 -23.26
C LEU A 208 10.75 -1.57 -22.88
N THR A 209 11.05 -0.76 -23.89
CA THR A 209 11.14 0.71 -23.78
C THR A 209 10.10 1.36 -24.69
N PRO A 210 9.80 2.66 -24.50
CA PRO A 210 8.98 3.39 -25.45
C PRO A 210 9.46 3.27 -26.90
N THR A 211 10.78 3.27 -27.14
CA THR A 211 11.33 3.32 -28.50
C THR A 211 11.64 1.95 -29.11
N ARG A 212 11.96 0.94 -28.29
CA ARG A 212 12.46 -0.37 -28.78
C ARG A 212 12.18 -1.54 -27.82
N VAL A 213 12.30 -2.74 -28.38
CA VAL A 213 12.37 -4.02 -27.66
C VAL A 213 13.80 -4.53 -27.75
N ILE A 214 14.37 -5.00 -26.64
CA ILE A 214 15.72 -5.54 -26.57
C ILE A 214 15.64 -6.97 -26.02
N GLU A 215 16.13 -7.93 -26.77
CA GLU A 215 16.38 -9.30 -26.30
C GLU A 215 17.81 -9.38 -25.76
N THR A 216 17.99 -9.83 -24.53
CA THR A 216 19.24 -9.63 -23.80
C THR A 216 20.24 -10.78 -23.96
N HIS A 217 19.74 -11.97 -24.30
CA HIS A 217 20.51 -13.22 -24.33
C HIS A 217 21.43 -13.40 -23.10
N CYS A 218 20.92 -13.03 -21.92
CA CYS A 218 21.67 -13.01 -20.67
C CYS A 218 22.37 -14.35 -20.42
N LYS A 219 23.67 -14.30 -20.07
CA LYS A 219 24.49 -15.48 -19.80
C LYS A 219 24.46 -15.92 -18.33
N LEU A 220 24.04 -15.04 -17.44
CA LEU A 220 23.88 -15.36 -16.02
C LEU A 220 22.57 -16.13 -15.80
N PRO A 221 22.60 -17.20 -14.98
CA PRO A 221 21.39 -17.96 -14.68
C PRO A 221 20.41 -17.11 -13.86
N LYS A 222 19.12 -17.39 -14.05
CA LYS A 222 18.08 -16.91 -13.15
C LYS A 222 18.23 -17.58 -11.77
N PRO A 223 17.74 -16.99 -10.67
CA PRO A 223 17.78 -17.61 -9.36
C PRO A 223 17.16 -19.02 -9.39
N GLN A 224 17.85 -20.00 -8.78
CA GLN A 224 17.48 -21.42 -8.82
C GLN A 224 16.64 -21.87 -7.61
N GLY A 225 16.16 -20.93 -6.81
CA GLY A 225 15.44 -21.19 -5.57
C GLY A 225 15.86 -20.25 -4.45
N ILE A 226 15.33 -20.51 -3.25
CA ILE A 226 15.65 -19.74 -2.05
C ILE A 226 17.07 -20.07 -1.58
N ILE A 227 17.91 -19.04 -1.42
CA ILE A 227 19.26 -19.18 -0.85
C ILE A 227 19.16 -18.89 0.66
N TRP A 228 18.86 -19.91 1.46
CA TRP A 228 18.63 -19.77 2.91
C TRP A 228 19.79 -19.14 3.67
N THR A 229 21.04 -19.41 3.24
CA THR A 229 22.25 -18.82 3.81
C THR A 229 22.36 -17.30 3.62
N LYS A 230 21.55 -16.68 2.74
CA LYS A 230 21.45 -15.22 2.54
C LYS A 230 20.27 -14.58 3.28
N LEU A 231 19.56 -15.36 4.09
CA LEU A 231 18.43 -14.91 4.88
C LEU A 231 18.79 -14.88 6.36
N ASP A 232 18.25 -13.87 7.03
CA ASP A 232 18.31 -13.67 8.47
C ASP A 232 16.89 -13.77 9.06
N GLU A 233 16.82 -13.78 10.40
CA GLU A 233 15.54 -13.85 11.12
C GLU A 233 14.63 -12.64 10.80
N GLU A 234 15.22 -11.47 10.57
CA GLU A 234 14.46 -10.25 10.25
C GLU A 234 13.69 -10.40 8.92
N LYS A 235 14.31 -10.99 7.89
CA LYS A 235 13.64 -11.28 6.61
C LYS A 235 12.54 -12.34 6.77
N LEU A 236 12.73 -13.36 7.61
CA LEU A 236 11.70 -14.36 7.90
C LEU A 236 10.48 -13.72 8.58
N GLU A 237 10.68 -12.78 9.49
CA GLU A 237 9.59 -12.02 10.12
C GLU A 237 8.87 -11.09 9.13
N LYS A 238 9.63 -10.43 8.24
CA LYS A 238 9.06 -9.54 7.23
C LYS A 238 8.26 -10.28 6.15
N ILE A 239 8.63 -11.53 5.86
CA ILE A 239 8.05 -12.37 4.81
C ILE A 239 7.59 -13.70 5.43
N PRO A 240 6.43 -13.73 6.13
CA PRO A 240 6.01 -14.88 6.94
C PRO A 240 5.90 -16.20 6.17
N ILE A 241 5.62 -16.11 4.87
CA ILE A 241 5.51 -17.26 3.97
C ILE A 241 6.82 -18.03 3.81
N LEU A 242 7.97 -17.39 4.07
CA LEU A 242 9.27 -18.08 4.10
C LEU A 242 9.33 -19.14 5.19
N LYS A 243 8.70 -18.94 6.35
CA LYS A 243 8.66 -19.97 7.42
C LYS A 243 8.00 -21.26 6.93
N LYS A 244 6.90 -21.12 6.16
CA LYS A 244 6.21 -22.27 5.57
C LYS A 244 7.04 -22.94 4.47
N LEU A 245 7.67 -22.15 3.59
CA LEU A 245 8.54 -22.71 2.55
C LEU A 245 9.77 -23.41 3.13
N ARG A 246 10.36 -22.86 4.18
CA ARG A 246 11.48 -23.48 4.90
C ARG A 246 11.11 -24.87 5.43
N ALA A 247 9.97 -24.98 6.11
CA ALA A 247 9.49 -26.26 6.63
C ALA A 247 9.21 -27.28 5.50
N LEU A 248 8.67 -26.83 4.37
CA LEU A 248 8.43 -27.70 3.21
C LEU A 248 9.73 -28.19 2.55
N GLU A 249 10.73 -27.31 2.42
CA GLU A 249 12.03 -27.67 1.85
C GLU A 249 12.85 -28.57 2.79
N GLU A 250 12.76 -28.35 4.11
CA GLU A 250 13.34 -29.22 5.13
C GLU A 250 12.72 -30.63 5.10
N GLN A 251 11.38 -30.72 5.01
CA GLN A 251 10.67 -31.98 4.83
C GLN A 251 11.06 -32.70 3.52
N ALA A 252 11.42 -31.95 2.49
CA ALA A 252 11.92 -32.49 1.22
C ALA A 252 13.43 -32.84 1.26
N GLY A 253 14.09 -32.71 2.41
CA GLY A 253 15.51 -33.04 2.59
C GLY A 253 16.49 -32.02 1.99
N LYS A 254 16.04 -30.79 1.70
CA LYS A 254 16.92 -29.72 1.24
C LYS A 254 17.64 -29.06 2.42
N ASP A 255 18.82 -28.52 2.17
CA ASP A 255 19.53 -27.68 3.14
C ASP A 255 18.82 -26.33 3.30
N VAL A 256 18.29 -26.10 4.50
CA VAL A 256 17.59 -24.87 4.91
C VAL A 256 18.36 -24.08 5.97
N THR A 257 19.68 -24.25 6.02
CA THR A 257 20.57 -23.55 6.93
C THR A 257 20.51 -22.05 6.66
N MET A 258 20.15 -21.30 7.71
CA MET A 258 20.06 -19.85 7.66
C MET A 258 21.45 -19.20 7.74
N GLY A 259 21.58 -18.01 7.17
CA GLY A 259 22.79 -17.21 7.34
C GLY A 259 22.97 -16.81 8.80
N ALA A 260 24.22 -16.67 9.25
CA ALA A 260 24.50 -16.06 10.54
C ALA A 260 23.87 -14.65 10.59
N THR A 261 23.26 -14.29 11.73
CA THR A 261 22.76 -12.95 11.99
C THR A 261 23.92 -11.97 11.91
N SER A 262 24.15 -11.43 10.73
CA SER A 262 25.12 -10.36 10.53
C SER A 262 24.47 -9.08 11.05
N PRO A 263 25.07 -8.36 12.02
CA PRO A 263 24.62 -7.03 12.37
C PRO A 263 24.75 -6.14 11.12
N GLY A 264 23.66 -5.96 10.39
CA GLY A 264 23.63 -5.17 9.17
C GLY A 264 24.33 -5.83 7.98
N LEU A 265 23.60 -6.68 7.25
CA LEU A 265 23.73 -6.60 5.79
C LEU A 265 23.30 -5.19 5.42
N GLU A 266 24.28 -4.33 5.16
CA GLU A 266 24.07 -2.97 4.68
C GLU A 266 23.05 -3.01 3.55
N THR A 267 21.82 -2.60 3.83
CA THR A 267 21.12 -1.83 2.82
C THR A 267 22.08 -0.70 2.51
N ASP A 268 22.65 -0.67 1.30
CA ASP A 268 23.50 0.41 0.77
C ASP A 268 22.79 1.79 0.77
N GLN A 269 21.86 2.05 1.68
CA GLN A 269 21.29 3.35 1.94
C GLN A 269 22.24 4.11 2.89
N PRO A 270 23.08 5.04 2.41
CA PRO A 270 23.69 6.01 3.30
C PRO A 270 22.58 6.73 4.05
N LYS A 271 22.70 6.77 5.38
CA LYS A 271 21.85 7.55 6.29
C LYS A 271 21.92 9.02 5.85
N GLN A 272 20.93 9.49 5.08
CA GLN A 272 20.87 10.89 4.65
C GLN A 272 20.67 11.80 5.86
N GLN A 273 21.72 12.54 6.23
CA GLN A 273 21.56 13.76 7.03
C GLN A 273 20.80 14.80 6.19
N PRO A 274 19.85 15.54 6.78
CA PRO A 274 19.10 16.56 6.05
C PRO A 274 20.05 17.71 5.66
N LYS A 275 20.42 17.78 4.37
CA LYS A 275 21.08 18.97 3.82
C LYS A 275 20.12 20.15 3.90
N ARG A 276 20.39 21.08 4.84
CA ARG A 276 19.75 22.39 4.90
C ARG A 276 20.07 23.13 3.60
N ARG A 277 19.03 23.53 2.85
CA ARG A 277 19.19 24.49 1.75
C ARG A 277 19.68 25.84 2.33
N PRO A 278 20.68 26.51 1.73
CA PRO A 278 21.01 27.87 2.12
C PRO A 278 19.82 28.78 1.80
N ARG A 279 19.36 29.52 2.80
CA ARG A 279 18.46 30.67 2.59
C ARG A 279 19.29 31.76 1.88
N GLN A 280 18.86 32.19 0.70
CA GLN A 280 19.36 33.42 0.10
C GLN A 280 18.92 34.58 1.00
N ASN A 281 19.91 35.24 1.61
CA ASN A 281 19.76 36.56 2.21
C ASN A 281 19.72 37.59 1.09
N THR A 282 18.72 38.46 1.09
CA THR A 282 18.71 39.69 0.29
C THR A 282 18.49 40.86 1.24
N GLN A 283 19.59 41.52 1.58
CA GLN A 283 19.78 42.91 1.97
C GLN A 283 20.94 43.37 1.04
N GLN A 284 20.97 44.53 0.40
CA GLN A 284 20.16 45.74 0.44
C GLN A 284 20.58 46.57 -0.80
N ASP A 285 19.88 47.69 -1.01
CA ASP A 285 20.33 48.92 -1.69
C ASP A 285 19.65 49.33 -3.00
N ALA A 286 19.31 50.62 -2.95
CA ALA A 286 18.39 51.40 -3.75
C ALA A 286 19.11 52.12 -4.90
N GLU A 287 18.37 52.44 -5.97
CA GLU A 287 18.21 53.82 -6.46
C GLU A 287 17.26 53.92 -7.67
N GLY A 288 16.46 54.99 -7.69
CA GLY A 288 15.77 55.67 -8.82
C GLY A 288 15.06 54.81 -9.88
N GLU A 289 13.77 54.93 -10.18
CA GLU A 289 13.08 56.13 -10.63
C GLU A 289 11.57 55.87 -10.81
N ARG A 290 10.82 56.97 -10.90
CA ARG A 290 9.38 57.08 -10.72
C ARG A 290 8.62 56.87 -12.03
N ARG A 291 7.48 56.18 -11.97
CA ARG A 291 6.25 56.64 -12.66
C ARG A 291 4.98 56.16 -11.96
N ARG A 292 4.16 57.14 -11.55
CA ARG A 292 2.78 57.00 -11.03
C ARG A 292 1.87 56.50 -12.18
N GLU A 293 0.90 55.64 -11.95
CA GLU A 293 -0.51 55.89 -11.56
C GLU A 293 -1.21 54.50 -11.61
N ARG A 294 -2.27 54.10 -10.88
CA ARG A 294 -3.25 54.67 -9.95
C ARG A 294 -3.84 53.47 -9.15
N ARG A 295 -4.20 53.68 -7.89
CA ARG A 295 -4.93 52.74 -7.03
C ARG A 295 -6.45 52.83 -7.27
N ALA A 296 -7.12 51.68 -7.25
CA ALA A 296 -8.42 51.48 -6.58
C ALA A 296 -8.66 49.96 -6.40
N GLU A 297 -8.80 49.51 -5.15
CA GLU A 297 -9.42 48.23 -4.76
C GLU A 297 -10.87 48.50 -4.27
N PRO A 298 -11.65 47.50 -3.79
CA PRO A 298 -12.22 46.37 -4.52
C PRO A 298 -13.74 46.25 -4.28
N GLU A 299 -14.50 45.54 -5.13
CA GLU A 299 -15.87 45.13 -4.82
C GLU A 299 -16.11 43.63 -5.03
N GLN A 300 -16.72 43.03 -4.00
CA GLN A 300 -17.17 41.66 -3.87
C GLN A 300 -18.30 41.34 -4.86
N LYS A 301 -18.21 40.23 -5.61
CA LYS A 301 -19.39 39.53 -6.12
C LYS A 301 -19.26 38.02 -5.97
N ALA A 302 -20.20 37.49 -5.18
CA ALA A 302 -20.51 36.09 -5.01
C ALA A 302 -20.87 35.42 -6.34
N ARG A 303 -20.41 34.18 -6.54
CA ARG A 303 -20.97 33.27 -7.54
C ARG A 303 -21.36 31.94 -6.91
N GLN A 304 -22.59 31.58 -7.23
CA GLN A 304 -23.44 30.54 -6.68
C GLN A 304 -22.98 29.14 -7.06
N GLN A 305 -23.13 28.20 -6.13
CA GLN A 305 -23.10 26.76 -6.37
C GLN A 305 -24.46 26.30 -6.92
N THR A 306 -24.46 25.63 -8.08
CA THR A 306 -25.63 24.89 -8.57
C THR A 306 -25.58 23.45 -8.08
N ALA A 307 -26.55 23.07 -7.25
CA ALA A 307 -26.83 21.70 -6.83
C ALA A 307 -27.62 20.95 -7.90
N ARG A 308 -27.24 19.69 -8.19
CA ARG A 308 -27.98 18.77 -9.06
C ARG A 308 -28.93 17.88 -8.25
N VAL A 309 -30.13 17.80 -8.79
CA VAL A 309 -31.36 17.10 -8.39
C VAL A 309 -31.18 15.59 -8.24
N ARG A 310 -31.72 15.02 -7.15
CA ARG A 310 -32.02 13.59 -7.00
C ARG A 310 -33.47 13.36 -7.42
N LYS A 311 -33.69 12.37 -8.28
CA LYS A 311 -35.02 11.88 -8.69
C LYS A 311 -35.21 10.47 -8.11
N GLU A 312 -36.29 10.29 -7.37
CA GLU A 312 -36.78 9.03 -6.85
C GLU A 312 -37.46 8.21 -7.95
N SER A 313 -37.44 6.89 -7.79
CA SER A 313 -38.31 5.96 -8.50
C SER A 313 -38.76 4.86 -7.55
N GLU A 314 -40.07 4.70 -7.47
CA GLU A 314 -40.83 3.75 -6.67
C GLU A 314 -40.63 2.28 -7.10
N GLY A 315 -40.89 1.35 -6.16
CA GLY A 315 -40.83 -0.10 -6.40
C GLY A 315 -41.41 -0.90 -5.22
N ARG A 316 -42.66 -1.30 -5.41
CA ARG A 316 -43.69 -1.91 -4.52
C ARG A 316 -43.40 -3.35 -4.00
N ARG A 317 -44.18 -3.73 -2.96
CA ARG A 317 -44.62 -5.08 -2.49
C ARG A 317 -43.68 -5.88 -1.59
N GLU A 318 -44.11 -6.70 -0.62
CA GLU A 318 -45.35 -7.01 0.12
C GLU A 318 -44.89 -8.07 1.17
N ARG A 319 -45.38 -8.06 2.41
CA ARG A 319 -45.71 -9.28 3.19
C ARG A 319 -46.32 -8.93 4.55
N GLU A 320 -47.61 -9.26 4.64
CA GLU A 320 -48.40 -9.68 5.80
C GLU A 320 -47.63 -10.74 6.64
N GLY A 321 -47.88 -11.04 7.91
CA GLY A 321 -48.94 -10.70 8.86
C GLY A 321 -48.75 -11.62 10.08
N GLU A 322 -49.70 -11.54 11.00
CA GLU A 322 -49.94 -12.36 12.20
C GLU A 322 -49.19 -12.09 13.52
N ALA A 323 -50.03 -11.69 14.47
CA ALA A 323 -49.83 -11.62 15.90
C ALA A 323 -50.35 -12.90 16.56
N ALA A 324 -49.73 -13.34 17.66
CA ALA A 324 -50.40 -14.19 18.63
C ALA A 324 -49.87 -13.97 20.05
N ASN A 325 -50.81 -14.06 20.99
CA ASN A 325 -50.78 -13.64 22.38
C ASN A 325 -49.93 -14.51 23.32
N VAL A 326 -49.34 -13.82 24.30
CA VAL A 326 -49.30 -14.07 25.76
C VAL A 326 -49.54 -15.50 26.27
N THR A 327 -48.59 -15.98 27.09
CA THR A 327 -48.95 -16.75 28.30
C THR A 327 -47.96 -16.46 29.45
N LYS A 328 -48.51 -16.18 30.63
CA LYS A 328 -47.84 -15.93 31.92
C LYS A 328 -47.52 -17.25 32.65
N GLY A 329 -46.43 -17.26 33.40
CA GLY A 329 -46.22 -18.10 34.60
C GLY A 329 -45.01 -17.53 35.38
N LYS A 330 -45.21 -16.66 36.39
CA LYS A 330 -45.44 -16.88 37.84
C LYS A 330 -44.28 -17.53 38.62
N SER A 331 -43.75 -16.71 39.55
CA SER A 331 -43.10 -17.01 40.85
C SER A 331 -41.73 -17.72 40.80
N THR A 332 -40.75 -17.41 41.67
CA THR A 332 -40.85 -17.11 43.10
C THR A 332 -39.62 -16.31 43.58
N LYS A 333 -39.83 -15.35 44.49
CA LYS A 333 -38.79 -14.70 45.30
C LYS A 333 -38.32 -15.65 46.40
N ILE A 334 -37.00 -15.79 46.59
CA ILE A 334 -36.38 -16.17 47.86
C ILE A 334 -35.41 -15.05 48.23
N VAL A 335 -35.46 -14.63 49.50
CA VAL A 335 -34.69 -13.54 50.11
C VAL A 335 -33.77 -14.15 51.16
N LYS A 336 -32.55 -13.57 51.27
CA LYS A 336 -31.53 -13.64 52.34
C LYS A 336 -30.66 -14.90 52.44
N GLN A 337 -29.34 -14.74 52.31
CA GLN A 337 -28.47 -14.38 53.43
C GLN A 337 -27.10 -13.88 52.95
N GLU A 338 -26.56 -12.92 53.71
CA GLU A 338 -25.23 -12.35 53.59
C GLU A 338 -24.16 -13.43 53.83
N GLY A 339 -23.16 -13.45 52.96
CA GLY A 339 -21.95 -14.24 53.10
C GLY A 339 -20.83 -13.50 52.40
N ASP A 340 -20.00 -12.86 53.20
CA ASP A 340 -18.81 -12.12 52.80
C ASP A 340 -17.82 -13.09 52.12
N VAL A 341 -17.60 -12.92 50.82
CA VAL A 341 -16.56 -13.65 50.06
C VAL A 341 -15.80 -12.61 49.24
N PRO A 342 -14.46 -12.49 49.39
CA PRO A 342 -13.71 -11.48 48.67
C PRO A 342 -13.78 -11.77 47.18
N THR A 343 -14.38 -10.85 46.42
CA THR A 343 -14.31 -10.88 44.96
C THR A 343 -12.87 -10.61 44.57
N GLU A 344 -12.20 -11.63 44.05
CA GLU A 344 -10.93 -11.48 43.33
C GLU A 344 -11.07 -10.33 42.33
N SER A 345 -10.27 -9.30 42.55
CA SER A 345 -10.12 -8.17 41.65
C SER A 345 -9.72 -8.71 40.29
N ARG A 346 -10.67 -8.78 39.36
CA ARG A 346 -10.36 -8.98 37.94
C ARG A 346 -9.46 -7.83 37.52
N SER A 347 -8.20 -8.16 37.27
CA SER A 347 -7.23 -7.25 36.67
C SER A 347 -7.83 -6.62 35.40
N PRO A 348 -7.66 -5.31 35.20
CA PRO A 348 -8.18 -4.66 34.00
C PRO A 348 -7.58 -5.33 32.76
N PRO A 349 -8.32 -5.37 31.64
CA PRO A 349 -7.84 -6.02 30.42
C PRO A 349 -6.51 -5.41 30.02
N SER A 350 -5.53 -6.28 29.75
CA SER A 350 -4.18 -5.95 29.28
C SER A 350 -4.22 -5.30 27.90
N VAL A 351 -4.42 -3.98 27.87
CA VAL A 351 -4.36 -3.18 26.65
C VAL A 351 -2.88 -3.01 26.27
N THR A 352 -2.51 -3.39 25.05
CA THR A 352 -1.14 -3.22 24.53
C THR A 352 -1.03 -2.08 23.51
N THR A 353 -2.11 -1.32 23.30
CA THR A 353 -2.18 -0.26 22.30
C THR A 353 -2.25 1.11 22.98
N VAL A 354 -1.34 2.01 22.61
CA VAL A 354 -1.38 3.43 22.96
C VAL A 354 -2.06 4.21 21.83
N TYR A 355 -3.04 5.02 22.18
CA TYR A 355 -3.68 5.99 21.31
C TYR A 355 -2.90 7.32 21.35
N LEU A 356 -2.67 7.90 20.17
CA LEU A 356 -2.17 9.26 20.01
C LEU A 356 -3.22 10.13 19.32
N GLY A 357 -3.71 11.15 20.01
CA GLY A 357 -4.62 12.17 19.49
C GLY A 357 -3.96 13.53 19.31
N GLY A 358 -4.70 14.48 18.72
CA GLY A 358 -4.23 15.86 18.54
C GLY A 358 -3.16 16.03 17.44
N ILE A 359 -3.08 15.08 16.50
CA ILE A 359 -2.08 15.12 15.43
C ILE A 359 -2.43 16.22 14.41
N PRO A 360 -1.56 17.23 14.17
CA PRO A 360 -1.83 18.29 13.20
C PRO A 360 -1.98 17.77 11.77
N ALA A 361 -2.84 18.42 10.96
CA ALA A 361 -3.08 18.04 9.55
C ALA A 361 -1.80 17.99 8.69
N GLY A 362 -0.79 18.82 9.02
CA GLY A 362 0.48 18.89 8.32
C GLY A 362 1.58 17.97 8.85
N LEU A 363 1.39 17.33 10.02
CA LEU A 363 2.40 16.48 10.62
C LEU A 363 2.58 15.22 9.76
N ARG A 364 3.81 14.92 9.36
CA ARG A 364 4.09 13.73 8.55
C ARG A 364 4.31 12.52 9.45
N VAL A 365 3.88 11.35 8.99
CA VAL A 365 4.13 10.08 9.71
C VAL A 365 5.62 9.82 9.97
N SER A 366 6.51 10.32 9.11
CA SER A 366 7.97 10.24 9.29
C SER A 366 8.48 11.08 10.46
N GLU A 367 7.86 12.23 10.71
CA GLU A 367 8.19 13.11 11.83
C GLU A 367 7.77 12.44 13.14
N LEU A 368 6.53 11.90 13.19
CA LEU A 368 6.08 11.10 14.34
C LEU A 368 7.01 9.90 14.60
N LYS A 369 7.35 9.13 13.57
CA LYS A 369 8.29 7.99 13.72
C LYS A 369 9.67 8.38 14.21
N THR A 370 10.13 9.59 13.92
CA THR A 370 11.42 10.09 14.40
C THR A 370 11.31 10.41 15.89
N ALA A 371 10.28 11.15 16.29
CA ALA A 371 10.01 11.47 17.69
C ALA A 371 9.79 10.22 18.57
N LEU A 372 9.06 9.21 18.07
CA LEU A 372 8.86 7.94 18.79
C LEU A 372 10.18 7.21 19.05
N ARG A 373 11.13 7.24 18.09
CA ARG A 373 12.46 6.64 18.27
C ARG A 373 13.31 7.42 19.26
N GLU A 374 13.30 8.76 19.19
CA GLU A 374 14.02 9.62 20.13
C GLU A 374 13.53 9.44 21.57
N ARG A 375 12.23 9.21 21.75
CA ARG A 375 11.60 8.92 23.06
C ARG A 375 11.71 7.45 23.48
N LYS A 376 12.40 6.59 22.72
CA LYS A 376 12.48 5.13 22.95
C LYS A 376 11.10 4.44 23.04
N ALA A 377 10.09 4.98 22.37
CA ALA A 377 8.71 4.52 22.36
C ALA A 377 8.29 4.04 20.96
N ALA A 378 9.17 3.28 20.29
CA ALA A 378 8.89 2.77 18.94
C ALA A 378 7.96 1.54 19.04
N PRO A 379 6.76 1.56 18.43
CA PRO A 379 5.85 0.42 18.49
C PRO A 379 6.22 -0.67 17.48
N LEU A 380 5.70 -1.88 17.71
CA LEU A 380 5.71 -2.96 16.70
C LEU A 380 4.94 -2.55 15.45
N ARG A 381 3.82 -1.85 15.66
CA ARG A 381 2.95 -1.37 14.59
C ARG A 381 2.44 0.03 14.89
N LEU A 382 2.57 0.90 13.90
CA LEU A 382 1.98 2.24 13.91
C LEU A 382 0.87 2.29 12.86
N THR A 383 -0.37 2.46 13.31
CA THR A 383 -1.53 2.70 12.45
C THR A 383 -1.79 4.21 12.39
N TRP A 384 -1.41 4.82 11.26
CA TRP A 384 -1.54 6.27 11.05
C TRP A 384 -2.89 6.64 10.48
N GLN A 385 -3.60 7.57 11.12
CA GLN A 385 -4.87 8.13 10.65
C GLN A 385 -4.82 9.66 10.71
N GLY A 386 -3.86 10.26 10.00
CA GLY A 386 -3.64 11.72 10.02
C GLY A 386 -4.83 12.57 9.59
N ALA A 387 -5.67 12.08 8.67
CA ALA A 387 -6.94 12.74 8.30
C ALA A 387 -7.98 12.77 9.43
N GLN A 388 -7.80 11.92 10.45
CA GLN A 388 -8.62 11.85 11.66
C GLN A 388 -7.85 12.37 12.89
N HIS A 389 -6.70 13.03 12.67
CA HIS A 389 -5.86 13.60 13.72
C HIS A 389 -5.44 12.62 14.81
N ARG A 390 -5.27 11.34 14.46
CA ARG A 390 -4.92 10.27 15.41
C ARG A 390 -4.00 9.18 14.86
N ALA A 391 -3.38 8.45 15.76
CA ALA A 391 -2.62 7.24 15.48
C ALA A 391 -2.79 6.20 16.60
N PHE A 392 -2.50 4.94 16.29
CA PHE A 392 -2.49 3.84 17.25
C PHE A 392 -1.14 3.14 17.19
N LEU A 393 -0.55 2.90 18.36
CA LEU A 393 0.77 2.33 18.56
C LEU A 393 0.62 1.00 19.29
N ASP A 394 0.83 -0.12 18.60
CA ASP A 394 0.71 -1.46 19.18
C ASP A 394 2.07 -1.93 19.71
N TYR A 395 2.11 -2.39 20.96
CA TYR A 395 3.29 -2.92 21.65
C TYR A 395 3.17 -4.42 21.92
N THR A 396 4.30 -5.04 22.28
CA THR A 396 4.43 -6.49 22.54
C THR A 396 3.53 -6.96 23.69
N ASP A 397 3.45 -6.15 24.73
CA ASP A 397 2.82 -6.48 26.00
C ASP A 397 2.38 -5.17 26.70
N PRO A 398 1.56 -5.28 27.77
CA PRO A 398 1.05 -4.10 28.48
C PRO A 398 2.16 -3.27 29.13
N GLN A 399 3.22 -3.91 29.62
CA GLN A 399 4.33 -3.21 30.28
C GLN A 399 5.07 -2.31 29.29
N ALA A 400 5.32 -2.79 28.07
CA ALA A 400 5.89 -2.00 26.99
C ALA A 400 4.96 -0.85 26.54
N ALA A 401 3.64 -1.08 26.55
CA ALA A 401 2.66 -0.04 26.26
C ALA A 401 2.62 1.06 27.34
N ASP A 402 2.71 0.68 28.61
CA ASP A 402 2.75 1.62 29.74
C ASP A 402 4.04 2.45 29.74
N GLN A 403 5.20 1.81 29.53
CA GLN A 403 6.49 2.51 29.38
C GLN A 403 6.47 3.50 28.22
N ALA A 404 5.87 3.11 27.09
CA ALA A 404 5.72 4.00 25.96
C ALA A 404 4.74 5.14 26.24
N LEU A 405 3.63 4.88 26.94
CA LEU A 405 2.69 5.92 27.33
C LEU A 405 3.38 6.99 28.21
N GLU A 406 4.14 6.57 29.22
CA GLU A 406 4.93 7.47 30.07
C GLU A 406 5.92 8.30 29.24
N ALA A 407 6.67 7.65 28.35
CA ALA A 407 7.64 8.31 27.48
C ALA A 407 7.01 9.33 26.50
N LEU A 408 5.72 9.18 26.19
CA LEU A 408 4.98 10.01 25.25
C LEU A 408 4.14 11.10 25.94
N GLN A 409 4.06 11.13 27.27
CA GLN A 409 3.41 12.22 27.97
C GLN A 409 4.10 13.56 27.67
N GLY A 410 3.30 14.58 27.35
CA GLY A 410 3.81 15.91 27.01
C GLY A 410 4.56 15.99 25.68
N LEU A 411 4.43 14.99 24.80
CA LEU A 411 5.04 15.05 23.47
C LEU A 411 4.48 16.25 22.68
N SER A 412 5.38 17.14 22.27
CA SER A 412 5.07 18.28 21.40
C SER A 412 5.86 18.19 20.10
N LEU A 413 5.18 18.32 18.96
CA LEU A 413 5.78 18.30 17.64
C LEU A 413 5.37 19.55 16.87
N ASN A 414 6.35 20.31 16.39
CA ASN A 414 6.16 21.58 15.69
C ASN A 414 5.26 22.57 16.47
N GLY A 415 5.39 22.59 17.81
CA GLY A 415 4.60 23.45 18.70
C GLY A 415 3.17 22.94 19.00
N HIS A 416 2.81 21.74 18.52
CA HIS A 416 1.53 21.12 18.81
C HIS A 416 1.70 19.96 19.79
N ASN A 417 0.94 19.99 20.88
CA ASN A 417 0.94 18.91 21.88
C ASN A 417 0.07 17.75 21.40
N LEU A 418 0.62 16.55 21.46
CA LEU A 418 -0.08 15.29 21.17
C LEU A 418 -0.62 14.71 22.48
N GLN A 419 -1.78 14.08 22.40
CA GLN A 419 -2.44 13.43 23.53
C GLN A 419 -2.14 11.93 23.48
N ALA A 420 -1.41 11.41 24.47
CA ALA A 420 -1.12 9.98 24.59
C ALA A 420 -2.01 9.36 25.68
N GLU A 421 -2.75 8.30 25.35
CA GLU A 421 -3.63 7.59 26.27
C GLU A 421 -3.67 6.10 25.95
N MET A 422 -4.00 5.24 26.91
CA MET A 422 -4.29 3.83 26.60
C MET A 422 -5.54 3.71 25.73
N ALA A 423 -5.45 2.92 24.65
CA ALA A 423 -6.60 2.70 23.78
C ALA A 423 -7.70 1.94 24.53
N LYS A 424 -8.95 2.39 24.40
CA LYS A 424 -10.08 1.69 25.02
C LYS A 424 -10.21 0.28 24.41
N SER A 425 -10.16 -0.75 25.27
CA SER A 425 -10.30 -2.16 24.88
C SER A 425 -11.59 -2.37 24.08
N GLN A 426 -11.48 -2.65 22.77
CA GLN A 426 -12.60 -3.16 21.99
C GLN A 426 -12.71 -4.67 22.20
N ARG A 427 -13.34 -5.10 23.28
CA ARG A 427 -14.00 -6.42 23.34
C ARG A 427 -15.50 -6.24 23.59
N GLY A 428 -16.23 -6.20 22.49
CA GLY A 428 -17.68 -6.34 22.41
C GLY A 428 -18.05 -7.06 21.12
N GLY A 429 -17.98 -8.40 21.13
CA GLY A 429 -18.67 -9.37 20.28
C GLY A 429 -18.83 -9.13 18.77
N ARG A 430 -18.07 -9.88 17.96
CA ARG A 430 -18.70 -10.57 16.83
C ARG A 430 -19.59 -11.67 17.41
N ARG A 431 -20.89 -11.42 17.51
CA ARG A 431 -21.92 -12.48 17.51
C ARG A 431 -22.83 -12.23 16.32
N SER A 432 -23.03 -13.30 15.57
CA SER A 432 -24.04 -13.45 14.53
C SER A 432 -25.43 -13.04 15.02
N GLY A 433 -26.17 -12.29 14.20
CA GLY A 433 -27.64 -12.25 14.22
C GLY A 433 -28.33 -11.04 14.89
N GLN A 434 -28.90 -10.19 14.01
CA GLN A 434 -30.12 -9.35 14.18
C GLN A 434 -30.10 -8.00 14.94
N PRO A 435 -31.01 -7.06 14.55
CA PRO A 435 -30.75 -5.62 14.56
C PRO A 435 -31.28 -4.90 15.81
N SER A 436 -30.53 -3.90 16.28
CA SER A 436 -30.89 -3.08 17.44
C SER A 436 -31.49 -1.73 17.01
N LYS A 437 -32.72 -1.49 17.47
CA LYS A 437 -33.50 -0.25 17.40
C LYS A 437 -32.76 0.90 18.08
N ARG A 438 -32.58 2.02 17.37
CA ARG A 438 -32.16 3.29 17.98
C ARG A 438 -33.33 3.95 18.74
N GLN A 439 -33.12 4.19 20.03
CA GLN A 439 -33.95 5.08 20.84
C GLN A 439 -33.67 6.56 20.45
N ARG A 440 -34.74 7.34 20.32
CA ARG A 440 -34.71 8.80 20.07
C ARG A 440 -34.55 9.56 21.40
N PRO A 441 -33.81 10.69 21.43
CA PRO A 441 -33.81 11.61 22.57
C PRO A 441 -35.11 12.46 22.64
N PRO A 442 -35.46 13.01 23.82
CA PRO A 442 -36.78 13.58 24.10
C PRO A 442 -36.94 15.01 23.57
N ILE A 443 -38.17 15.34 23.14
CA ILE A 443 -38.60 16.67 22.72
C ILE A 443 -39.35 17.33 23.88
N VAL A 444 -38.95 18.55 24.24
CA VAL A 444 -39.61 19.43 25.21
C VAL A 444 -40.79 20.17 24.54
N SER A 445 -41.88 20.33 25.30
CA SER A 445 -43.21 20.71 24.83
C SER A 445 -43.60 22.20 25.03
N LYS A 446 -44.29 22.72 24.00
CA LYS A 446 -45.46 23.64 23.97
C LYS A 446 -45.34 25.15 24.33
N SER A 447 -45.79 25.97 23.36
CA SER A 447 -46.72 27.11 23.52
C SER A 447 -47.43 27.45 22.17
N LYS A 448 -48.76 27.22 22.08
CA LYS A 448 -49.91 28.16 21.83
C LYS A 448 -49.92 28.91 20.46
N ILE A 449 -50.73 28.56 19.43
CA ILE A 449 -52.20 28.80 19.14
C ILE A 449 -52.51 30.27 18.66
N PRO A 450 -53.43 30.63 17.71
CA PRO A 450 -53.90 30.13 16.36
C PRO A 450 -54.21 31.36 15.40
N PRO A 451 -55.29 31.43 14.55
CA PRO A 451 -55.77 30.65 13.38
C PRO A 451 -55.88 31.52 12.07
N GLU A 452 -56.66 31.03 11.08
CA GLU A 452 -57.27 31.65 9.87
C GLU A 452 -56.64 31.19 8.54
N THR A 453 -57.35 30.78 7.48
CA THR A 453 -58.76 30.44 7.21
C THR A 453 -58.77 29.58 5.93
N LYS A 454 -59.74 28.68 5.79
CA LYS A 454 -59.98 27.88 4.57
C LYS A 454 -60.77 28.68 3.53
N SER A 455 -60.38 28.56 2.26
CA SER A 455 -61.27 28.39 1.09
C SER A 455 -60.36 27.95 -0.06
N GLY A 456 -60.68 27.00 -0.93
CA GLY A 456 -61.98 26.55 -1.42
C GLY A 456 -61.88 26.58 -2.95
N THR A 457 -61.64 25.41 -3.55
CA THR A 457 -61.59 25.14 -4.98
C THR A 457 -62.92 25.43 -5.68
N LYS A 458 -62.88 25.86 -6.96
CA LYS A 458 -63.77 25.49 -8.10
C LYS A 458 -63.30 26.27 -9.35
N GLU A 459 -62.88 25.60 -10.43
CA GLU A 459 -63.68 25.09 -11.57
C GLU A 459 -64.31 26.21 -12.45
N THR A 460 -63.91 26.20 -13.74
CA THR A 460 -64.61 26.60 -15.00
C THR A 460 -65.61 27.76 -14.93
N GLU A 461 -65.50 28.82 -15.74
CA GLU A 461 -65.51 28.88 -17.22
C GLU A 461 -64.99 30.25 -17.69
#